data_AF-A0A915JJK1-F1
#
_entry.id   AF-A0A915JJK1-F1
#
_cell.length_a   1.000
_cell.length_b   1.000
_cell.length_c   1.000
_cell.angle_alpha   90.00
_cell.angle_beta   90.00
_cell.angle_gamma   90.00
#
_symmetry.space_group_name_H-M   'P 1'
#
loop_
_entity.id
_entity.type
_entity.pdbx_description
1 polymer ?
#
loop_
_entity_poly.entity_id
_entity_poly.type
_entity_poly.pdbx_seq_one_letter_code
_entity_poly.pdbx_strand_id
1 'polypeptide(L)'
;MVHSSSSLERLDLSNRPAAPGWFDLILDRCPNLRYFSVDNLNGEQMRKLPLKTPNLQYLKLCYMTSYSDPIIDDLAYLMENLPNLRQLLVDGKLYRLLLGQKRINLLCRRKRLSVITQPGVF
;
A
#
# COMPACT_ATOMS: atom_id res chain seq x y z
N MET A 1 8.97 -20.46 20.94
CA MET A 1 9.30 -20.47 19.49
C MET A 1 8.16 -19.79 18.75
N VAL A 2 8.37 -18.60 18.19
CA VAL A 2 7.34 -17.90 17.43
C VAL A 2 7.40 -18.42 16.01
N HIS A 3 6.39 -19.21 15.60
CA HIS A 3 6.26 -19.69 14.23
C HIS A 3 6.25 -18.49 13.29
N SER A 4 7.30 -18.37 12.47
CA SER A 4 7.28 -17.50 11.30
C SER A 4 6.09 -17.92 10.45
N SER A 5 5.08 -17.07 10.30
CA SER A 5 3.95 -17.29 9.40
C SER A 5 4.40 -17.11 7.95
N SER A 6 5.38 -17.92 7.53
CA SER A 6 6.01 -17.88 6.22
C SER A 6 5.04 -18.23 5.08
N SER A 7 3.84 -18.71 5.38
CA SER A 7 2.79 -19.00 4.40
C SER A 7 1.74 -17.90 4.25
N LEU A 8 1.77 -16.84 5.07
CA LEU A 8 0.72 -15.83 5.01
C LEU A 8 0.88 -14.97 3.76
N GLU A 9 0.03 -15.21 2.76
CA GLU A 9 0.01 -14.46 1.51
C GLU A 9 -0.99 -13.29 1.52
N ARG A 10 -1.95 -13.31 2.44
CA ARG A 10 -3.02 -12.30 2.50
C ARG A 10 -3.21 -11.82 3.92
N LEU A 11 -3.19 -10.50 4.10
CA LEU A 11 -3.43 -9.86 5.38
C LEU A 11 -4.28 -8.60 5.21
N ASP A 12 -5.38 -8.53 5.94
CA ASP A 12 -6.25 -7.37 6.00
C ASP A 12 -6.32 -6.83 7.42
N LEU A 13 -5.84 -5.61 7.57
CA LEU A 13 -5.81 -4.83 8.82
C LEU A 13 -6.58 -3.52 8.67
N SER A 14 -7.38 -3.38 7.61
CA SER A 14 -8.28 -2.25 7.48
C SER A 14 -9.30 -2.26 8.63
N ASN A 15 -9.67 -1.07 9.09
CA ASN A 15 -10.52 -0.79 10.24
C ASN A 15 -10.01 -1.38 11.56
N ARG A 16 -8.70 -1.58 11.72
CA ARG A 16 -8.11 -2.00 13.00
C ARG A 16 -7.29 -0.88 13.63
N PRO A 17 -7.38 -0.68 14.96
CA PRO A 17 -6.52 0.28 15.64
C PRO A 17 -5.05 -0.16 15.52
N ALA A 18 -4.22 0.74 14.99
CA ALA A 18 -2.78 0.58 14.88
C ALA A 18 -2.14 0.57 16.28
N ALA A 19 -1.66 -0.59 16.75
CA ALA A 19 -0.89 -0.67 18.00
C ALA A 19 0.58 -0.25 17.77
N PRO A 20 1.23 0.58 18.60
CA PRO A 20 2.61 1.01 18.36
C PRO A 20 3.56 -0.16 18.01
N GLY A 21 4.32 -0.02 16.92
CA GLY A 21 5.25 -1.06 16.44
C GLY A 21 4.62 -2.26 15.71
N TRP A 22 3.29 -2.30 15.54
CA TRP A 22 2.60 -3.40 14.85
C TRP A 22 3.13 -3.63 13.43
N PHE A 23 3.42 -2.53 12.72
CA PHE A 23 3.74 -2.54 11.30
C PHE A 23 5.02 -3.30 11.00
N ASP A 24 6.11 -2.96 11.70
CA ASP A 24 7.40 -3.60 11.50
C ASP A 24 7.35 -5.09 11.91
N LEU A 25 6.66 -5.40 13.02
CA LEU A 25 6.47 -6.78 13.48
C LEU A 25 5.77 -7.65 12.41
N ILE A 26 4.72 -7.13 11.78
CA ILE A 26 3.95 -7.85 10.78
C ILE A 26 4.77 -8.08 9.52
N LEU A 27 5.46 -7.04 9.04
CA LEU A 27 6.29 -7.14 7.83
C LEU A 27 7.46 -8.12 8.00
N ASP A 28 8.03 -8.22 9.20
CA ASP A 28 9.08 -9.21 9.50
C ASP A 28 8.56 -10.64 9.58
N ARG A 29 7.28 -10.83 9.93
CA ARG A 29 6.67 -12.16 10.08
C ARG A 29 6.00 -12.66 8.80
N CYS A 30 5.65 -11.77 7.89
CA CYS A 30 4.88 -12.08 6.69
C CYS A 30 5.58 -11.61 5.40
N PRO A 31 6.81 -12.10 5.10
CA PRO A 31 7.56 -11.64 3.92
C PRO A 31 6.93 -12.07 2.58
N ASN A 32 6.05 -13.06 2.60
CA ASN A 32 5.40 -13.64 1.42
C ASN A 32 4.03 -13.02 1.10
N LEU A 33 3.69 -11.87 1.69
CA LEU A 33 2.44 -11.18 1.40
C LEU A 33 2.33 -10.82 -0.09
N ARG A 34 1.19 -11.21 -0.66
CA ARG A 34 0.73 -10.85 -2.00
C ARG A 34 -0.45 -9.88 -1.94
N TYR A 35 -1.23 -9.94 -0.87
CA TYR A 35 -2.31 -9.01 -0.57
C TYR A 35 -2.08 -8.37 0.78
N PHE A 36 -2.11 -7.05 0.82
CA PHE A 36 -2.04 -6.29 2.06
C PHE A 36 -3.05 -5.14 2.04
N SER A 37 -3.88 -5.08 3.07
CA SER A 37 -4.85 -4.01 3.28
C SER A 37 -4.59 -3.38 4.64
N VAL A 38 -4.42 -2.07 4.64
CA VAL A 38 -4.00 -1.30 5.82
C VAL A 38 -4.51 0.12 5.75
N ASP A 39 -4.84 0.64 6.92
CA ASP A 39 -5.27 2.01 7.08
C ASP A 39 -4.15 2.90 7.62
N ASN A 40 -4.23 4.17 7.25
CA ASN A 40 -3.42 5.26 7.79
C ASN A 40 -1.90 5.01 7.85
N LEU A 41 -1.30 4.54 6.75
CA LEU A 41 0.14 4.48 6.63
C LEU A 41 0.75 5.87 6.46
N ASN A 42 1.85 6.11 7.17
CA ASN A 42 2.70 7.26 6.90
C ASN A 42 3.75 6.95 5.82
N GLY A 43 4.42 7.99 5.33
CA GLY A 43 5.44 7.87 4.28
C GLY A 43 6.59 6.93 4.62
N GLU A 44 7.07 6.94 5.88
CA GLU A 44 8.13 6.03 6.32
C GLU A 44 7.71 4.55 6.23
N GLN A 45 6.49 4.25 6.68
CA GLN A 45 5.93 2.90 6.61
C GLN A 45 5.72 2.46 5.16
N MET A 46 5.22 3.35 4.30
CA MET A 46 5.11 3.09 2.87
C MET A 46 6.47 2.73 2.27
N ARG A 47 7.53 3.47 2.60
CA ARG A 47 8.89 3.18 2.08
C ARG A 47 9.48 1.84 2.54
N LYS A 48 9.01 1.28 3.66
CA LYS A 48 9.42 -0.05 4.12
C LYS A 48 8.71 -1.20 3.39
N LEU A 49 7.51 -0.99 2.81
CA LEU A 49 6.76 -2.06 2.13
C LEU A 49 7.58 -2.77 1.04
N PRO A 50 8.21 -2.06 0.08
CA PRO A 50 8.98 -2.73 -0.97
C PRO A 50 10.14 -3.59 -0.47
N LEU A 51 10.71 -3.21 0.68
CA LEU A 51 11.86 -3.89 1.27
C LEU A 51 11.47 -5.20 1.97
N LYS A 52 10.24 -5.27 2.50
CA LYS A 52 9.79 -6.38 3.34
C LYS A 52 8.80 -7.31 2.63
N THR A 53 8.03 -6.79 1.67
CA THR A 53 7.02 -7.55 0.92
C THR A 53 7.21 -7.37 -0.60
N PRO A 54 8.36 -7.79 -1.17
CA PRO A 54 8.66 -7.59 -2.59
C PRO A 54 7.71 -8.34 -3.55
N ASN A 55 6.98 -9.33 -3.02
CA ASN A 55 6.01 -10.14 -3.76
C ASN A 55 4.59 -9.55 -3.74
N LEU A 56 4.39 -8.35 -3.19
CA LEU A 56 3.08 -7.75 -3.08
C LEU A 56 2.46 -7.46 -4.45
N GLN A 57 1.25 -7.95 -4.67
CA GLN A 57 0.49 -7.82 -5.92
C GLN A 57 -0.73 -6.91 -5.76
N TYR A 58 -1.29 -6.88 -4.56
CA TYR A 58 -2.50 -6.12 -4.22
C TYR A 58 -2.23 -5.33 -2.96
N LEU A 59 -2.34 -4.01 -3.05
CA LEU A 59 -2.21 -3.11 -1.91
C LEU A 59 -3.48 -2.27 -1.79
N LYS A 60 -4.06 -2.25 -0.59
CA LYS A 60 -5.18 -1.38 -0.25
C LYS A 60 -4.73 -0.39 0.82
N LEU A 61 -4.81 0.90 0.49
CA LEU A 61 -4.45 2.03 1.35
C LEU A 61 -5.70 2.86 1.60
N CYS A 62 -6.22 2.82 2.82
CA CYS A 62 -7.47 3.50 3.16
C CYS A 62 -7.29 4.45 4.34
N TYR A 63 -8.18 5.44 4.44
CA TYR A 63 -8.22 6.39 5.55
C TYR A 63 -6.86 7.07 5.81
N MET A 64 -6.17 7.47 4.74
CA MET A 64 -4.95 8.26 4.89
C MET A 64 -5.32 9.60 5.56
N THR A 65 -4.70 9.92 6.71
CA THR A 65 -5.03 11.15 7.44
C THR A 65 -4.42 12.41 6.82
N SER A 66 -3.49 12.26 5.86
CA SER A 66 -2.87 13.38 5.15
C SER A 66 -2.89 13.17 3.64
N TYR A 67 -3.36 14.20 2.93
CA TYR A 67 -3.34 14.29 1.46
C TYR A 67 -2.41 15.42 1.00
N SER A 68 -1.31 15.63 1.72
CA SER A 68 -0.27 16.61 1.39
C SER A 68 0.61 16.12 0.24
N ASP A 69 1.26 17.01 -0.51
CA ASP A 69 2.18 16.68 -1.63
C ASP A 69 3.14 15.49 -1.39
N PRO A 70 3.74 15.29 -0.19
CA PRO A 70 4.56 14.12 0.10
C PRO A 70 3.90 12.76 -0.18
N ILE A 71 2.57 12.66 -0.06
CA ILE A 71 1.85 11.39 -0.29
C ILE A 71 1.95 10.95 -1.75
N ILE A 72 2.03 11.90 -2.69
CA ILE A 72 2.18 11.59 -4.11
C ILE A 72 3.56 11.00 -4.39
N ASP A 73 4.60 11.52 -3.75
CA ASP A 73 5.96 11.00 -3.88
C ASP A 73 6.10 9.63 -3.21
N ASP A 74 5.51 9.43 -2.03
CA ASP A 74 5.54 8.13 -1.36
C ASP A 74 4.75 7.07 -2.12
N LEU A 75 3.62 7.43 -2.74
CA LEU A 75 2.89 6.55 -3.65
C LEU A 75 3.67 6.24 -4.91
N ALA A 76 4.30 7.24 -5.53
CA ALA A 76 5.14 7.01 -6.70
C ALA A 76 6.31 6.07 -6.36
N TYR A 77 6.93 6.26 -5.18
CA TYR A 77 7.96 5.37 -4.67
C TYR A 77 7.44 3.93 -4.51
N LEU A 78 6.28 3.71 -3.90
CA LEU A 78 5.67 2.38 -3.80
C LEU A 78 5.45 1.77 -5.18
N MET A 79 4.85 2.54 -6.09
CA MET A 79 4.57 2.10 -7.44
C MET A 79 5.83 1.78 -8.22
N GLU A 80 6.95 2.47 -7.99
CA GLU A 80 8.24 2.21 -8.63
C GLU A 80 8.91 0.96 -8.03
N ASN A 81 8.87 0.80 -6.72
CA ASN A 81 9.68 -0.19 -5.99
C ASN A 81 8.94 -1.49 -5.67
N LEU A 82 7.62 -1.57 -5.85
CA LEU A 82 6.90 -2.85 -5.83
C LEU A 82 6.84 -3.42 -7.26
N PRO A 83 7.70 -4.39 -7.62
CA PRO A 83 7.80 -4.87 -9.00
C PRO A 83 6.57 -5.68 -9.43
N ASN A 84 5.92 -6.33 -8.47
CA ASN A 84 4.80 -7.24 -8.72
C ASN A 84 3.44 -6.59 -8.49
N LEU A 85 3.37 -5.31 -8.12
CA LEU A 85 2.12 -4.64 -7.80
C LEU A 85 1.25 -4.50 -9.05
N ARG A 86 0.06 -5.10 -9.01
CA ARG A 86 -0.92 -5.11 -10.10
C ARG A 86 -2.12 -4.24 -9.79
N GLN A 87 -2.48 -4.13 -8.51
CA GLN A 87 -3.64 -3.35 -8.09
C GLN A 87 -3.31 -2.53 -6.85
N LEU A 88 -3.64 -1.25 -6.92
CA LEU A 88 -3.62 -0.33 -5.81
C LEU A 88 -5.05 0.19 -5.58
N LEU A 89 -5.64 -0.13 -4.44
CA LEU A 89 -6.92 0.41 -4.03
C LEU A 89 -6.69 1.56 -3.05
N VAL A 90 -7.28 2.71 -3.34
CA VAL A 90 -7.18 3.93 -2.51
C VAL A 90 -8.56 4.48 -2.18
N ASP A 91 -8.66 5.33 -1.16
CA ASP A 91 -9.89 6.09 -0.91
C ASP A 91 -10.19 7.13 -2.00
N GLY A 92 -11.42 7.64 -2.02
CA GLY A 92 -11.90 8.53 -3.07
C GLY A 92 -11.17 9.88 -3.13
N LYS A 93 -10.65 10.38 -2.01
CA LYS A 93 -9.90 11.66 -1.96
C LYS A 93 -8.53 11.48 -2.62
N LEU A 94 -7.81 10.42 -2.25
CA LEU A 94 -6.52 10.10 -2.84
C LEU A 94 -6.67 9.76 -4.32
N TYR A 95 -7.71 9.00 -4.68
CA TYR A 95 -8.01 8.69 -6.08
C TYR A 95 -8.14 9.96 -6.94
N ARG A 96 -8.91 10.95 -6.47
CA ARG A 96 -9.07 12.24 -7.18
C ARG A 96 -7.75 12.99 -7.33
N LEU A 97 -6.92 12.99 -6.29
CA LEU A 97 -5.60 13.61 -6.34
C LEU A 97 -4.72 12.94 -7.41
N LEU A 98 -4.76 11.62 -7.52
CA LEU A 98 -3.95 10.84 -8.46
C LEU A 98 -4.35 11.04 -9.93
N LEU A 99 -5.64 11.25 -10.23
CA LEU A 99 -6.12 11.42 -11.60
C LEU A 99 -5.41 12.58 -12.34
N GLY A 100 -5.05 13.65 -11.62
CA GLY A 100 -4.33 14.79 -12.17
C GLY A 100 -2.82 14.59 -12.34
N GLN A 101 -2.24 13.53 -11.76
CA GLN A 101 -0.79 13.37 -11.65
C GLN A 101 -0.22 12.62 -12.86
N LYS A 102 0.41 13.35 -13.78
CA LYS A 102 1.06 12.79 -14.98
C LYS A 102 2.05 11.68 -14.64
N ARG A 103 2.86 11.84 -13.59
CA ARG A 103 3.86 10.84 -13.15
C ARG A 103 3.19 9.52 -12.78
N ILE A 104 2.15 9.57 -11.96
CA ILE A 104 1.39 8.39 -11.52
C ILE A 104 0.75 7.69 -12.72
N ASN A 105 0.10 8.45 -13.61
CA ASN A 105 -0.52 7.90 -14.81
C ASN A 105 0.49 7.15 -15.71
N LEU A 106 1.71 7.68 -15.86
CA LEU A 106 2.79 7.02 -16.61
C LEU A 106 3.24 5.72 -15.92
N LEU A 107 3.39 5.72 -14.59
CA LEU A 107 3.75 4.53 -13.82
C LEU A 107 2.69 3.44 -13.96
N CYS A 108 1.40 3.81 -13.85
CA CYS A 108 0.28 2.89 -14.01
C CYS A 108 0.31 2.20 -15.38
N ARG A 109 0.55 2.97 -16.46
CA ARG A 109 0.66 2.43 -17.82
C ARG A 109 1.86 1.50 -17.97
N ARG A 110 3.05 1.92 -17.51
CA ARG A 110 4.29 1.12 -17.61
C ARG A 110 4.17 -0.22 -16.92
N LYS A 111 3.52 -0.26 -15.76
CA LYS A 111 3.39 -1.48 -14.94
C LYS A 111 2.12 -2.28 -15.20
N ARG A 112 1.23 -1.82 -16.08
CA ARG A 112 -0.15 -2.34 -16.19
C ARG A 112 -0.84 -2.39 -14.82
N LEU A 113 -0.53 -1.40 -13.97
CA LEU A 113 -1.06 -1.26 -12.62
C LEU A 113 -2.43 -0.58 -12.70
N SER A 114 -3.42 -1.20 -12.10
CA SER A 114 -4.75 -0.62 -11.94
C SER A 114 -4.83 0.12 -10.60
N VAL A 115 -5.11 1.43 -10.64
CA VAL A 115 -5.48 2.20 -9.45
C VAL A 115 -6.99 2.29 -9.42
N ILE A 116 -7.60 1.83 -8.34
CA ILE A 116 -9.05 1.77 -8.18
C ILE A 116 -9.45 2.49 -6.89
N THR A 117 -10.64 3.09 -6.90
CA THR A 117 -11.23 3.71 -5.72
C THR A 117 -12.01 2.69 -4.90
N GLN A 118 -11.98 2.81 -3.58
CA GLN A 118 -12.89 2.05 -2.72
C GLN A 118 -14.34 2.48 -2.99
N PRO A 119 -15.28 1.54 -3.25
CA PRO A 119 -16.69 1.89 -3.35
C PRO A 119 -17.22 2.33 -1.98
N GLY A 120 -17.79 3.54 -1.91
CA GLY A 120 -18.55 4.01 -0.73
C GLY A 120 -17.95 5.15 0.10
N VAL A 121 -16.87 5.82 -0.33
CA VAL A 121 -16.33 6.99 0.38
C VAL A 121 -16.34 8.20 -0.57
N PHE A 122 -17.42 8.98 -0.51
CA PHE A 122 -17.53 10.31 -1.13
C PHE A 122 -17.52 11.39 -0.05
#